data_AF-A0A317SCN1-F1
#
_entry.id   AF-A0A317SCN1-F1
#
_cell.length_a   1.000
_cell.length_b   1.000
_cell.length_c   1.000
_cell.angle_alpha   90.00
_cell.angle_beta   90.00
_cell.angle_gamma   90.00
#
_symmetry.space_group_name_H-M   'P 1'
#
loop_
_entity.id
_entity.type
_entity.pdbx_description
1 polymer ?
#
loop_
_entity_poly.entity_id
_entity_poly.type
_entity_poly.pdbx_seq_one_letter_code
_entity_poly.pdbx_strand_id
1 'polypeptide(L)' 'AFHDLLPKRQYADYYKLIKHPQALNPVQNNVKRKTYASFSAFVRDCTQIFHNAKLYNRHGSVIYVDAETLEAV' A
#
# COMPACT_ATOMS: atom_id res chain seq x y z
N ALA A 1 -0.38 -5.12 9.18
CA ALA A 1 -1.21 -4.04 8.60
C ALA A 1 -1.14 -3.96 7.06
N PHE A 2 0.02 -4.22 6.42
CA PHE A 2 0.22 -3.93 4.98
C PHE A 2 0.13 -5.14 4.04
N HIS A 3 -0.17 -6.34 4.56
CA HIS A 3 -0.02 -7.57 3.79
C HIS A 3 -1.08 -7.72 2.70
N ASP A 4 -2.35 -7.52 3.04
CA ASP A 4 -3.50 -7.72 2.15
C ASP A 4 -4.33 -6.44 2.02
N LEU A 5 -5.13 -6.37 0.96
CA LEU A 5 -6.08 -5.29 0.76
C LEU A 5 -7.26 -5.41 1.74
N LEU A 6 -7.78 -4.27 2.18
CA LEU A 6 -8.95 -4.20 3.05
C LEU A 6 -10.22 -4.75 2.33
N PRO A 7 -11.15 -5.42 3.04
CA PRO A 7 -12.39 -5.87 2.43
C PRO A 7 -13.23 -4.69 1.89
N LYS A 8 -13.39 -4.59 0.56
CA LYS A 8 -14.10 -3.48 -0.12
C LYS A 8 -15.48 -3.14 0.45
N ARG A 9 -16.25 -4.17 0.87
CA ARG A 9 -17.60 -3.98 1.42
C ARG A 9 -17.60 -3.31 2.79
N GLN A 10 -16.57 -3.54 3.59
CA GLN A 10 -16.45 -3.00 4.95
C GLN A 10 -15.78 -1.63 4.97
N TYR A 11 -14.90 -1.36 4.00
CA TYR A 11 -14.07 -0.14 3.93
C TYR A 11 -14.40 0.71 2.70
N ALA A 12 -15.69 0.95 2.43
CA ALA A 12 -16.11 1.67 1.23
C ALA A 12 -15.54 3.10 1.14
N ASP A 13 -15.34 3.76 2.28
CA ASP A 13 -14.69 5.06 2.43
C ASP A 13 -13.20 5.03 2.05
N TYR A 14 -12.47 3.99 2.45
CA TYR A 14 -11.08 3.77 2.04
C TYR A 14 -10.96 3.77 0.52
N TYR A 15 -11.80 3.00 -0.16
CA TYR A 15 -11.80 2.90 -1.63
C TYR A 15 -12.36 4.14 -2.35
N LYS A 16 -13.06 5.04 -1.64
CA LYS A 16 -13.44 6.36 -2.19
C LYS A 16 -12.26 7.33 -2.13
N LEU A 17 -11.50 7.33 -1.03
CA LEU A 17 -10.35 8.20 -0.81
C LEU A 17 -9.14 7.73 -1.62
N ILE A 18 -8.76 6.46 -1.47
CA ILE A 18 -7.56 5.86 -2.03
C ILE A 18 -7.84 5.37 -3.46
N LYS A 19 -7.25 6.07 -4.45
CA LYS A 19 -7.47 5.79 -5.88
C LYS A 19 -6.72 4.57 -6.39
N HIS A 20 -5.55 4.29 -5.81
CA HIS A 20 -4.71 3.14 -6.19
C HIS A 20 -4.40 2.28 -4.97
N PRO A 21 -5.36 1.46 -4.51
CA PRO A 21 -5.13 0.53 -3.41
C PRO A 21 -3.98 -0.42 -3.73
N GLN A 22 -3.03 -0.55 -2.80
CA GLN A 22 -1.88 -1.46 -2.89
C GLN A 22 -1.61 -2.12 -1.54
N ALA A 23 -1.02 -3.32 -1.60
CA ALA A 23 -0.60 -4.12 -0.45
C ALA A 23 0.55 -5.04 -0.85
N LEU A 24 1.28 -5.61 0.12
CA LEU A 24 2.48 -6.40 -0.14
C LEU A 24 2.19 -7.70 -0.91
N ASN A 25 1.07 -8.38 -0.63
CA ASN A 25 0.73 -9.64 -1.29
C ASN A 25 0.53 -9.46 -2.82
N PRO A 26 -0.29 -8.49 -3.31
CA PRO A 26 -0.32 -8.14 -4.73
C PRO A 26 1.05 -7.86 -5.36
N VAL A 27 1.90 -7.08 -4.69
CA VAL A 27 3.26 -6.76 -5.18
C VAL A 27 4.10 -8.03 -5.31
N GLN A 28 4.12 -8.88 -4.27
CA GLN A 28 4.83 -10.16 -4.30
C GLN A 28 4.34 -11.05 -5.45
N ASN A 29 3.03 -11.09 -5.70
CA ASN A 29 2.45 -11.87 -6.79
C ASN A 29 2.86 -11.31 -8.17
N ASN A 30 2.90 -9.98 -8.32
CA ASN A 30 3.38 -9.33 -9.54
C ASN A 30 4.86 -9.60 -9.81
N VAL A 31 5.70 -9.63 -8.78
CA VAL A 31 7.11 -10.03 -8.89
C VAL A 31 7.23 -11.48 -9.33
N LYS A 32 6.55 -12.42 -8.65
CA LYS A 32 6.59 -13.86 -8.98
C LYS A 32 6.13 -14.13 -10.42
N ARG A 33 5.12 -13.40 -10.87
CA ARG A 33 4.56 -13.49 -12.23
C ARG A 33 5.32 -12.66 -13.27
N LYS A 34 6.38 -11.95 -12.87
CA LYS A 34 7.19 -11.08 -13.75
C LYS A 34 6.36 -10.06 -14.53
N THR A 35 5.33 -9.46 -13.90
CA THR A 35 4.42 -8.53 -14.58
C THR A 35 4.89 -7.07 -14.54
N TYR A 36 5.92 -6.74 -13.77
CA TYR A 36 6.50 -5.40 -13.77
C TYR A 36 7.31 -5.17 -15.04
N ALA A 37 6.90 -4.18 -15.83
CA ALA A 37 7.61 -3.77 -17.05
C ALA A 37 8.97 -3.09 -16.75
N SER A 38 9.15 -2.57 -15.54
CA SER A 38 10.41 -1.94 -15.12
C SER A 38 10.58 -2.01 -13.60
N PHE A 39 11.81 -1.87 -13.14
CA PHE A 39 12.11 -1.76 -11.71
C PHE A 39 11.42 -0.55 -11.06
N SER A 40 11.34 0.58 -11.78
CA SER A 40 10.62 1.77 -11.30
C SER A 40 9.12 1.51 -11.09
N ALA A 41 8.51 0.61 -11.86
CA ALA A 41 7.12 0.22 -11.65
C ALA A 41 6.93 -0.57 -10.35
N PHE A 42 7.87 -1.47 -10.04
CA PHE A 42 7.89 -2.18 -8.76
C PHE A 42 8.08 -1.23 -7.58
N VAL A 43 9.06 -0.32 -7.66
CA VAL A 43 9.32 0.66 -6.58
C VAL A 43 8.09 1.53 -6.32
N ARG A 44 7.42 1.99 -7.37
CA ARG A 44 6.20 2.81 -7.24
C ARG A 44 5.08 2.07 -6.50
N ASP A 45 4.86 0.79 -6.78
CA ASP A 45 3.82 0.02 -6.06
C ASP A 45 4.21 -0.18 -4.59
N CYS A 46 5.50 -0.41 -4.29
CA CYS A 46 5.99 -0.50 -2.92
C CYS A 46 5.75 0.79 -2.13
N THR A 47 6.13 1.95 -2.70
CA THR A 47 5.93 3.25 -2.02
C THR A 47 4.45 3.62 -1.90
N GLN A 48 3.62 3.21 -2.86
CA GLN A 48 2.17 3.46 -2.82
C GLN A 48 1.51 2.82 -1.59
N ILE A 49 2.00 1.69 -1.09
CA ILE A 49 1.47 1.03 0.12
C ILE A 49 1.55 1.97 1.32
N PHE A 50 2.73 2.55 1.56
CA PHE A 50 2.97 3.44 2.70
C PHE A 50 2.34 4.80 2.51
N HIS A 51 2.35 5.33 1.28
CA HIS A 51 1.64 6.56 0.95
C HIS A 51 0.13 6.45 1.26
N ASN A 52 -0.51 5.36 0.82
CA ASN A 52 -1.93 5.12 1.09
C ASN A 52 -2.22 5.00 2.59
N ALA A 53 -1.32 4.35 3.33
CA ALA A 53 -1.45 4.20 4.77
C ALA A 53 -1.40 5.57 5.47
N LYS A 54 -0.47 6.44 5.11
CA LYS A 54 -0.38 7.79 5.66
C LYS A 54 -1.54 8.69 5.25
N LEU A 55 -2.09 8.51 4.04
CA LEU A 55 -3.21 9.31 3.56
C LEU A 55 -4.54 8.95 4.26
N TYR A 56 -4.78 7.67 4.54
CA TYR A 56 -6.03 7.22 5.14
C TYR A 56 -6.03 7.25 6.67
N ASN A 57 -4.90 6.93 7.31
CA ASN A 57 -4.82 6.79 8.75
C ASN A 57 -4.46 8.13 9.42
N ARG A 58 -4.96 8.34 10.64
CA ARG A 58 -4.64 9.54 11.43
C ARG A 58 -3.14 9.61 11.72
N HIS A 59 -2.59 10.81 11.66
CA HIS A 59 -1.23 11.10 12.13
C HIS A 59 -1.03 10.57 13.56
N GLY A 60 0.12 9.93 13.80
CA GLY A 60 0.47 9.33 15.10
C GLY A 60 -0.23 8.02 15.43
N SER A 61 -1.16 7.53 14.60
CA SER A 61 -1.67 6.15 14.73
C SER A 61 -0.56 5.14 14.43
N VAL A 62 -0.66 3.93 15.01
CA VAL A 62 0.34 2.87 14.83
C VAL A 62 0.63 2.61 13.36
N ILE A 63 -0.42 2.46 12.53
CA ILE A 63 -0.26 2.21 11.09
C ILE A 63 0.42 3.38 10.37
N TYR A 64 0.16 4.62 10.80
CA TYR A 64 0.80 5.80 10.22
C TYR A 64 2.30 5.82 10.53
N VAL A 65 2.67 5.61 11.80
CA VAL A 65 4.08 5.59 12.26
C VAL A 65 4.84 4.42 11.66
N ASP A 66 4.21 3.24 11.56
CA ASP A 66 4.79 2.08 10.89
C ASP A 66 5.07 2.40 9.40
N ALA A 67 4.16 3.10 8.72
CA ALA A 67 4.34 3.49 7.33
C ALA A 67 5.48 4.52 7.15
N GLU A 68 5.63 5.48 8.07
CA GLU A 68 6.78 6.40 8.06
C GLU A 68 8.11 5.67 8.27
N THR A 69 8.12 4.75 9.25
CA THR A 69 9.33 3.99 9.59
C THR A 69 9.77 3.12 8.42
N LEU A 70 8.84 2.44 7.75
CA LEU A 70 9.14 1.54 6.63
C LEU A 70 9.47 2.27 5.32
N GLU A 71 8.95 3.48 5.11
CA GLU A 71 9.25 4.28 3.92
C GLU A 71 10.63 4.97 4.02
N ALA A 72 11.13 5.21 5.22
CA ALA A 72 12.44 5.82 5.46
C ALA A 72 13.64 4.87 5.28
N VAL A 73 13.38 3.57 5.05
CA VAL A 73 14.38 2.51 4.83
C VAL A 73 14.58 2.27 3.34
#